data_AF-F4R4W8-F1
#
_entry.id   AF-F4R4W8-F1
#
_cell.length_a   1.000
_cell.length_b   1.000
_cell.length_c   1.000
_cell.angle_alpha   90.00
_cell.angle_beta   90.00
_cell.angle_gamma   90.00
#
_symmetry.space_group_name_H-M   'P 1'
#
loop_
_entity.id
_entity.type
_entity.pdbx_description
1 polymer ?
#
loop_
_entity_poly.entity_id
_entity_poly.type
_entity_poly.pdbx_seq_one_letter_code
_entity_poly.pdbx_strand_id
1 'polypeptide(L)'
;MSSTSPIQSHIFLPTYLLESVVDGNPYKIDPDLFLSKATTPQLLEVIHAFHPHFSFIDTAQEDRELLKRVFRSMVAFRLSRIPIFNLQPEPHYFNVQLPHMIWGPQDSRTTLTTDTVLNPDRIHDFNTFVLGYLRSGQYRLAAEKMVNFVQTHQYLNEDEISEIQDTGEDIESNVQDLTSSLGEAHKSLEGINFSLSDPGLLLRDREKLEMQLQSAIVLVKSRQSILDHAIQDSGFVAALIDHYQKLLVKHHGTRPPSSPSQDSHQQQQVDPATPSSVE
;
A
#
# COMPACT_ATOMS: atom_id res chain seq x y z
N MET A 1 6.18 17.55 -2.85
CA MET A 1 6.55 17.20 -4.23
C MET A 1 5.82 15.93 -4.63
N SER A 2 4.91 15.95 -5.61
CA SER A 2 4.24 14.72 -6.06
C SER A 2 5.24 13.80 -6.75
N SER A 3 5.68 12.74 -6.08
CA SER A 3 6.33 11.62 -6.75
C SER A 3 5.31 10.98 -7.68
N THR A 4 5.36 11.33 -8.96
CA THR A 4 4.58 10.60 -9.96
C THR A 4 5.09 9.17 -9.97
N SER A 5 4.33 8.26 -9.36
CA SER A 5 4.63 6.84 -9.30
C SER A 5 4.91 6.32 -10.72
N PRO A 6 6.07 5.69 -10.98
CA PRO A 6 6.42 5.28 -12.33
C PRO A 6 5.44 4.23 -12.83
N ILE A 7 4.76 4.53 -13.93
CA ILE A 7 3.95 3.54 -14.64
C ILE A 7 4.93 2.50 -15.23
N GLN A 8 4.84 1.26 -14.75
CA GLN A 8 5.70 0.18 -15.18
C GLN A 8 5.02 -0.58 -16.32
N SER A 9 5.46 -0.29 -17.55
CA SER A 9 5.06 -1.01 -18.76
C SER A 9 5.95 -2.21 -19.06
N HIS A 10 7.04 -2.37 -18.31
CA HIS A 10 8.08 -3.35 -18.55
C HIS A 10 8.58 -3.95 -17.23
N ILE A 11 8.78 -5.27 -17.19
CA ILE A 11 9.40 -5.97 -16.06
C ILE A 11 10.61 -6.77 -16.53
N PHE A 12 11.62 -6.86 -15.67
CA PHE A 12 12.75 -7.75 -15.88
C PHE A 12 12.45 -9.09 -15.21
N LEU A 13 12.49 -10.15 -15.99
CA LEU A 13 12.23 -11.51 -15.53
C LEU A 13 13.50 -12.37 -15.64
N PRO A 14 13.77 -13.25 -14.67
CA PRO A 14 14.95 -14.11 -14.71
C PRO A 14 14.94 -15.09 -15.89
N THR A 15 16.08 -15.30 -16.55
CA THR A 15 16.18 -16.16 -17.74
C THR A 15 15.83 -17.62 -17.50
N TYR A 16 15.92 -18.12 -16.25
CA TYR A 16 15.48 -19.49 -15.92
C TYR A 16 13.98 -19.72 -16.17
N LEU A 17 13.15 -18.67 -16.22
CA LEU A 17 11.73 -18.79 -16.57
C LEU A 17 11.52 -19.31 -18.00
N LEU A 18 12.52 -19.14 -18.87
CA LEU A 18 12.48 -19.60 -20.25
C LEU A 18 12.46 -21.14 -20.36
N GLU A 19 12.92 -21.85 -19.33
CA GLU A 19 12.83 -23.33 -19.24
C GLU A 19 11.39 -23.84 -19.00
N SER A 20 10.47 -22.92 -18.73
CA SER A 20 9.04 -23.19 -18.51
C SER A 20 8.18 -22.67 -19.66
N VAL A 21 8.78 -22.36 -20.81
CA VAL A 21 8.06 -21.91 -22.00
C VAL A 21 7.52 -23.12 -22.75
N VAL A 22 6.25 -23.05 -23.13
CA VAL A 22 5.58 -24.09 -23.92
C VAL A 22 5.44 -23.61 -25.36
N ASP A 23 5.62 -24.55 -26.29
CA ASP A 23 5.49 -24.29 -27.72
C ASP A 23 4.08 -23.80 -28.05
N GLY A 24 4.00 -22.64 -28.69
CA GLY A 24 2.76 -21.97 -29.06
C GLY A 24 3.03 -20.72 -29.90
N ASN A 25 2.00 -20.22 -30.59
CA ASN A 25 2.07 -18.93 -31.29
C ASN A 25 1.06 -17.94 -30.66
N PRO A 26 1.50 -17.00 -29.79
CA PRO A 26 2.87 -16.76 -29.34
C PRO A 26 3.35 -17.75 -28.27
N TYR A 27 4.68 -17.84 -28.08
CA TYR A 27 5.29 -18.57 -26.97
C TYR A 27 4.85 -17.97 -25.63
N LYS A 28 4.52 -18.83 -24.67
CA LYS A 28 4.03 -18.44 -23.34
C LYS A 28 4.72 -19.25 -22.26
N ILE A 29 4.90 -18.61 -21.11
CA ILE A 29 5.38 -19.27 -19.89
C ILE A 29 4.21 -20.05 -19.30
N ASP A 30 4.41 -21.35 -19.07
CA ASP A 30 3.46 -22.20 -18.35
C ASP A 30 3.73 -22.06 -16.83
N PRO A 31 2.80 -21.46 -16.07
CA PRO A 31 2.97 -21.28 -14.64
C PRO A 31 3.04 -22.60 -13.86
N ASP A 32 2.33 -23.64 -14.29
CA ASP A 32 2.33 -24.93 -13.60
C ASP A 32 3.63 -25.69 -13.84
N LEU A 33 4.16 -25.61 -15.07
CA LEU A 33 5.50 -26.12 -15.37
C LEU A 33 6.57 -25.40 -14.54
N PHE A 34 6.49 -24.08 -14.41
CA PHE A 34 7.38 -23.32 -13.55
C PHE A 34 7.26 -23.76 -12.08
N LEU A 35 6.05 -23.86 -11.53
CA LEU A 35 5.82 -24.29 -10.14
C LEU A 35 6.37 -25.69 -9.83
N SER A 36 6.41 -26.58 -10.84
CA SER A 36 6.95 -27.93 -10.68
C SER A 36 8.47 -27.96 -10.53
N LYS A 37 9.19 -26.98 -11.10
CA LYS A 37 10.66 -26.92 -11.13
C LYS A 37 11.26 -25.88 -10.18
N ALA A 38 10.52 -24.79 -9.92
CA ALA A 38 11.03 -23.63 -9.21
C ALA A 38 11.49 -23.95 -7.78
N THR A 39 12.63 -23.42 -7.36
CA THR A 39 13.05 -23.42 -5.95
C THR A 39 12.30 -22.34 -5.15
N THR A 40 12.34 -22.40 -3.82
CA THR A 40 11.69 -21.40 -2.96
C THR A 40 12.20 -19.96 -3.24
N PRO A 41 13.53 -19.71 -3.36
CA PRO A 41 14.03 -18.39 -3.73
C PRO A 41 13.55 -17.92 -5.11
N GLN A 42 13.47 -18.82 -6.09
CA GLN A 42 12.97 -18.49 -7.44
C GLN A 42 11.49 -18.11 -7.44
N LEU A 43 10.66 -18.74 -6.59
CA LEU A 43 9.27 -18.34 -6.42
C LEU A 43 9.19 -16.93 -5.83
N LEU A 44 9.96 -16.67 -4.78
CA LEU A 44 9.99 -15.38 -4.10
C LEU A 44 10.44 -14.25 -5.04
N GLU A 45 11.52 -14.47 -5.78
CA GLU A 45 12.06 -13.53 -6.77
C GLU A 45 11.01 -13.15 -7.82
N VAL A 46 10.30 -14.14 -8.39
CA VAL A 46 9.28 -13.87 -9.39
C VAL A 46 8.06 -13.19 -8.76
N ILE A 47 7.65 -13.55 -7.54
CA ILE A 47 6.56 -12.84 -6.85
C ILE A 47 6.91 -11.36 -6.68
N HIS A 48 8.12 -11.03 -6.20
CA HIS A 48 8.55 -9.64 -6.04
C HIS A 48 8.66 -8.88 -7.37
N ALA A 49 9.02 -9.56 -8.46
CA ALA A 49 9.05 -8.92 -9.78
C ALA A 49 7.66 -8.41 -10.23
N PHE A 50 6.57 -9.06 -9.79
CA PHE A 50 5.19 -8.65 -10.09
C PHE A 50 4.53 -7.83 -8.98
N HIS A 51 4.92 -8.07 -7.72
CA HIS A 51 4.33 -7.48 -6.51
C HIS A 51 5.44 -7.01 -5.56
N PRO A 52 6.15 -5.93 -5.91
CA PRO A 52 7.29 -5.43 -5.12
C PRO A 52 6.89 -4.89 -3.74
N HIS A 53 5.60 -4.61 -3.53
CA HIS A 53 5.04 -4.11 -2.27
C HIS A 53 4.74 -5.21 -1.24
N PHE A 54 4.86 -6.49 -1.62
CA PHE A 54 4.75 -7.59 -0.68
C PHE A 54 5.99 -7.65 0.20
N SER A 55 5.80 -7.72 1.51
CA SER A 55 6.87 -8.03 2.46
C SER A 55 6.56 -9.36 3.15
N PHE A 56 7.50 -10.29 3.11
CA PHE A 56 7.37 -11.60 3.74
C PHE A 56 8.19 -11.61 5.02
N ILE A 57 7.63 -12.06 6.13
CA ILE A 57 8.41 -12.37 7.34
C ILE A 57 9.34 -13.56 7.05
N ASP A 58 10.43 -13.70 7.80
CA ASP A 58 11.48 -14.71 7.53
C ASP A 58 10.89 -16.14 7.41
N THR A 59 9.95 -16.51 8.28
CA THR A 59 9.29 -17.83 8.23
C THR A 59 8.41 -18.02 7.00
N ALA A 60 7.79 -16.94 6.49
CA ALA A 60 6.96 -16.96 5.29
C ALA A 60 7.80 -16.99 3.99
N GLN A 61 9.03 -16.47 4.03
CA GLN A 61 9.97 -16.57 2.90
C GLN A 61 10.40 -18.01 2.63
N GLU A 62 10.45 -18.85 3.67
CA GLU A 62 10.84 -20.25 3.57
C GLU A 62 9.64 -21.18 3.31
N ASP A 63 8.42 -20.73 3.55
CA ASP A 63 7.19 -21.51 3.34
C ASP A 63 6.85 -21.63 1.85
N ARG A 64 7.34 -22.71 1.25
CA ARG A 64 7.11 -23.05 -0.16
C ARG A 64 5.62 -23.15 -0.53
N GLU A 65 4.76 -23.64 0.35
CA GLU A 65 3.33 -23.82 0.03
C GLU A 65 2.57 -22.49 0.07
N LEU A 66 2.92 -21.61 1.01
CA LEU A 66 2.46 -20.22 0.99
C LEU A 66 2.88 -19.52 -0.31
N LEU A 67 4.17 -19.57 -0.67
CA LEU A 67 4.66 -18.93 -1.88
C LEU A 67 3.99 -19.47 -3.15
N LYS A 68 3.78 -20.80 -3.25
CA LYS A 68 3.01 -21.38 -4.35
C LYS A 68 1.58 -20.85 -4.41
N ARG A 69 0.91 -20.70 -3.26
CA ARG A 69 -0.45 -20.15 -3.19
C ARG A 69 -0.48 -18.71 -3.67
N VAL A 70 0.42 -17.87 -3.15
CA VAL A 70 0.58 -16.48 -3.58
C VAL A 70 0.85 -16.39 -5.08
N PHE A 71 1.79 -17.19 -5.58
CA PHE A 71 2.14 -17.23 -6.99
C PHE A 71 0.92 -17.61 -7.85
N ARG A 72 0.18 -18.67 -7.50
CA ARG A 72 -1.01 -19.09 -8.26
C ARG A 72 -2.09 -18.02 -8.29
N SER A 73 -2.37 -17.39 -7.15
CA SER A 73 -3.43 -16.40 -7.02
C SER A 73 -3.09 -15.07 -7.67
N MET A 74 -1.84 -14.62 -7.58
CA MET A 74 -1.46 -13.23 -7.89
C MET A 74 -0.55 -13.08 -9.11
N VAL A 75 0.19 -14.12 -9.49
CA VAL A 75 1.25 -14.05 -10.51
C VAL A 75 0.95 -14.91 -11.73
N ALA A 76 0.49 -16.15 -11.54
CA ALA A 76 0.34 -17.15 -12.60
C ALA A 76 -0.47 -16.64 -13.81
N PHE A 77 -1.60 -15.98 -13.55
CA PHE A 77 -2.43 -15.41 -14.60
C PHE A 77 -1.69 -14.33 -15.42
N ARG A 78 -0.96 -13.42 -14.74
CA ARG A 78 -0.18 -12.36 -15.40
C ARG A 78 0.97 -12.96 -16.21
N LEU A 79 1.68 -13.93 -15.63
CA LEU A 79 2.80 -14.62 -16.25
C LEU A 79 2.38 -15.37 -17.53
N SER A 80 1.24 -16.06 -17.50
CA SER A 80 0.71 -16.79 -18.67
C SER A 80 0.28 -15.89 -19.84
N ARG A 81 0.05 -14.60 -19.58
CA ARG A 81 -0.39 -13.61 -20.57
C ARG A 81 0.76 -12.82 -21.19
N ILE A 82 1.98 -13.00 -20.69
CA ILE A 82 3.17 -12.39 -21.25
C ILE A 82 3.52 -13.14 -22.55
N PRO A 83 3.47 -12.47 -23.71
CA PRO A 83 3.97 -13.07 -24.92
C PRO A 83 5.50 -12.92 -24.96
N ILE A 84 6.20 -14.01 -25.28
CA ILE A 84 7.65 -13.97 -25.45
C ILE A 84 7.95 -13.72 -26.93
N PHE A 85 8.40 -12.49 -27.22
CA PHE A 85 8.87 -12.09 -28.55
C PHE A 85 10.33 -11.64 -28.45
N ASN A 86 11.17 -12.04 -29.40
CA ASN A 86 12.57 -11.60 -29.51
C ASN A 86 13.38 -11.73 -28.22
N LEU A 87 13.79 -12.97 -27.91
CA LEU A 87 14.79 -13.22 -26.88
C LEU A 87 16.16 -12.70 -27.36
N GLN A 88 16.51 -11.47 -27.00
CA GLN A 88 17.91 -11.09 -26.83
C GLN A 88 18.21 -11.20 -25.33
N PRO A 89 18.51 -12.40 -24.82
CA PRO A 89 18.75 -12.57 -23.40
C PRO A 89 20.04 -11.85 -23.02
N GLU A 90 19.94 -10.86 -22.14
CA GLU A 90 21.06 -10.56 -21.26
C GLU A 90 21.33 -11.78 -20.38
N PRO A 91 22.56 -11.95 -19.85
CA PRO A 91 22.98 -13.20 -19.22
C PRO A 91 22.10 -13.67 -18.05
N HIS A 92 21.34 -12.77 -17.42
CA HIS A 92 20.57 -13.10 -16.20
C HIS A 92 19.08 -12.73 -16.26
N TYR A 93 18.69 -11.71 -17.02
CA TYR A 93 17.32 -11.24 -17.10
C TYR A 93 16.91 -10.97 -18.55
N PHE A 94 15.61 -11.04 -18.81
CA PHE A 94 15.02 -10.57 -20.05
C PHE A 94 13.92 -9.55 -19.75
N ASN A 95 13.85 -8.52 -20.58
CA ASN A 95 12.84 -7.49 -20.47
C ASN A 95 11.54 -7.97 -21.13
N VAL A 96 10.42 -7.80 -20.44
CA VAL A 96 9.10 -8.14 -20.93
C VAL A 96 8.22 -6.91 -20.92
N GLN A 97 7.57 -6.66 -22.06
CA GLN A 97 6.46 -5.72 -22.13
C GLN A 97 5.19 -6.34 -21.54
N LEU A 98 4.60 -5.64 -20.58
CA LEU A 98 3.37 -6.09 -19.95
C LEU A 98 2.14 -5.71 -20.81
N PRO A 99 1.17 -6.63 -20.98
CA PRO A 99 -0.06 -6.33 -21.71
C PRO A 99 -0.94 -5.29 -21.00
N HIS A 100 -0.74 -5.11 -19.69
CA HIS A 100 -1.43 -4.11 -18.88
C HIS A 100 -0.36 -3.39 -18.06
N MET A 101 -0.44 -2.06 -18.00
CA MET A 101 0.48 -1.27 -17.18
C MET A 101 0.34 -1.67 -15.71
N ILE A 102 1.46 -1.97 -15.04
CA ILE A 102 1.50 -2.00 -13.59
C ILE A 102 1.63 -0.54 -13.16
N TRP A 103 0.60 -0.03 -12.50
CA TRP A 103 0.60 1.33 -12.00
C TRP A 103 1.47 1.42 -10.74
N GLY A 104 2.80 1.58 -10.90
CA GLY A 104 3.78 1.97 -9.87
C GLY A 104 3.63 1.40 -8.45
N PRO A 105 4.26 2.00 -7.41
CA PRO A 105 3.95 1.69 -6.02
C PRO A 105 2.57 2.29 -5.68
N GLN A 106 1.50 1.82 -6.34
CA GLN A 106 0.12 2.21 -6.03
C GLN A 106 -0.60 1.25 -5.09
N ASP A 107 -0.03 0.07 -4.86
CA ASP A 107 -0.61 -0.92 -3.99
C ASP A 107 -0.15 -0.71 -2.53
N SER A 108 -1.01 -1.04 -1.58
CA SER A 108 -0.68 -1.02 -0.16
C SER A 108 0.45 -2.00 0.11
N ARG A 109 1.35 -1.66 1.03
CA ARG A 109 2.24 -2.67 1.61
C ARG A 109 1.39 -3.84 2.10
N THR A 110 1.80 -5.05 1.79
CA THR A 110 1.10 -6.26 2.26
C THR A 110 2.10 -7.16 2.95
N THR A 111 1.94 -7.35 4.24
CA THR A 111 2.79 -8.19 5.06
C THR A 111 2.23 -9.59 5.11
N LEU A 112 2.94 -10.54 4.49
CA LEU A 112 2.52 -11.94 4.43
C LEU A 112 3.20 -12.74 5.55
N THR A 113 2.38 -13.37 6.37
CA THR A 113 2.75 -14.34 7.40
C THR A 113 2.30 -15.74 7.00
N THR A 114 2.82 -16.78 7.67
CA THR A 114 2.44 -18.19 7.42
C THR A 114 0.94 -18.45 7.58
N ASP A 115 0.29 -17.71 8.48
CA ASP A 115 -1.14 -17.85 8.76
C ASP A 115 -2.02 -16.90 7.92
N THR A 116 -1.40 -16.11 7.04
CA THR A 116 -2.14 -15.10 6.27
C THR A 116 -3.06 -15.78 5.26
N VAL A 117 -4.36 -15.50 5.42
CA VAL A 117 -5.37 -15.85 4.41
C VAL A 117 -5.29 -14.80 3.30
N LEU A 118 -4.60 -15.15 2.23
CA LEU A 118 -4.52 -14.30 1.05
C LEU A 118 -5.91 -14.16 0.41
N ASN A 119 -6.40 -12.92 0.36
CA ASN A 119 -7.63 -12.57 -0.34
C ASN A 119 -7.30 -11.55 -1.45
N PRO A 120 -7.09 -12.01 -2.70
CA PRO A 120 -6.78 -11.14 -3.83
C PRO A 120 -7.82 -10.05 -4.06
N ASP A 121 -9.11 -10.38 -3.86
CA ASP A 121 -10.22 -9.44 -4.07
C ASP A 121 -10.19 -8.32 -3.04
N ARG A 122 -9.88 -8.65 -1.77
CA ARG A 122 -9.68 -7.64 -0.72
C ARG A 122 -8.54 -6.68 -1.05
N ILE A 123 -7.38 -7.21 -1.45
CA ILE A 123 -6.22 -6.39 -1.82
C ILE A 123 -6.59 -5.47 -2.99
N HIS A 124 -7.23 -6.04 -4.02
CA HIS A 124 -7.66 -5.28 -5.20
C HIS A 124 -8.66 -4.17 -4.83
N ASP A 125 -9.68 -4.49 -4.04
CA ASP A 125 -10.72 -3.54 -3.63
C ASP A 125 -10.12 -2.39 -2.81
N PHE A 126 -9.24 -2.70 -1.85
CA PHE A 126 -8.60 -1.67 -1.04
C PHE A 126 -7.74 -0.75 -1.90
N ASN A 127 -6.84 -1.32 -2.71
CA ASN A 127 -5.92 -0.54 -3.54
C ASN A 127 -6.67 0.34 -4.56
N THR A 128 -7.68 -0.23 -5.20
CA THR A 128 -8.42 0.45 -6.27
C THR A 128 -9.39 1.49 -5.73
N PHE A 129 -10.18 1.13 -4.71
CA PHE A 129 -11.31 1.95 -4.28
C PHE A 129 -11.03 2.75 -3.02
N VAL A 130 -10.00 2.45 -2.23
CA VAL A 130 -9.69 3.19 -1.01
C VAL A 130 -8.40 3.95 -1.18
N LEU A 131 -7.30 3.23 -1.39
CA LEU A 131 -5.96 3.80 -1.48
C LEU A 131 -5.81 4.75 -2.66
N GLY A 132 -6.39 4.40 -3.83
CA GLY A 132 -6.42 5.29 -4.99
C GLY A 132 -7.06 6.66 -4.71
N TYR A 133 -8.11 6.72 -3.88
CA TYR A 133 -8.73 7.99 -3.50
C TYR A 133 -7.95 8.72 -2.40
N LEU A 134 -7.37 8.01 -1.44
CA LEU A 134 -6.47 8.61 -0.45
C LEU A 134 -5.30 9.32 -1.14
N ARG A 135 -4.62 8.63 -2.05
CA ARG A 135 -3.44 9.15 -2.77
C ARG A 135 -3.77 10.25 -3.78
N SER A 136 -5.01 10.34 -4.25
CA SER A 136 -5.44 11.43 -5.14
C SER A 136 -6.01 12.64 -4.39
N GLY A 137 -5.97 12.64 -3.05
CA GLY A 137 -6.52 13.73 -2.23
C GLY A 137 -8.04 13.75 -2.14
N GLN A 138 -8.73 12.68 -2.59
CA GLN A 138 -10.18 12.57 -2.58
C GLN A 138 -10.68 11.92 -1.28
N TYR A 139 -10.29 12.49 -0.14
CA TYR A 139 -10.44 11.85 1.18
C TYR A 139 -11.90 11.52 1.54
N ARG A 140 -12.85 12.38 1.18
CA ARG A 140 -14.28 12.13 1.43
C ARG A 140 -14.79 10.91 0.65
N LEU A 141 -14.36 10.76 -0.59
CA LEU A 141 -14.71 9.62 -1.43
C LEU A 141 -14.00 8.35 -0.93
N ALA A 142 -12.74 8.46 -0.52
CA ALA A 142 -12.01 7.38 0.13
C ALA A 142 -12.75 6.86 1.37
N ALA A 143 -13.24 7.76 2.24
CA ALA A 143 -14.00 7.37 3.42
C ALA A 143 -15.32 6.66 3.09
N GLU A 144 -16.06 7.12 2.06
CA GLU A 144 -17.25 6.42 1.58
C GLU A 144 -16.92 4.99 1.11
N LYS A 145 -15.85 4.84 0.31
CA LYS A 145 -15.43 3.53 -0.17
C LYS A 145 -14.90 2.65 0.95
N MET A 146 -14.27 3.23 1.97
CA MET A 146 -13.79 2.51 3.14
C MET A 146 -14.96 1.94 3.97
N VAL A 147 -16.08 2.65 4.08
CA VAL A 147 -17.30 2.12 4.70
C VAL A 147 -17.80 0.88 3.94
N ASN A 148 -17.90 0.97 2.62
CA ASN A 148 -18.31 -0.18 1.79
C ASN A 148 -17.31 -1.34 1.89
N PHE A 149 -16.02 -1.03 1.91
CA PHE A 149 -14.94 -2.01 2.08
C PHE A 149 -15.08 -2.77 3.40
N VAL A 150 -15.28 -2.07 4.51
CA VAL A 150 -15.47 -2.67 5.83
C VAL A 150 -16.79 -3.43 5.94
N GLN A 151 -17.84 -3.04 5.22
CA GLN A 151 -19.06 -3.84 5.12
C GLN A 151 -18.83 -5.18 4.41
N THR A 152 -18.05 -5.19 3.32
CA THR A 152 -17.74 -6.40 2.54
C THR A 152 -16.75 -7.29 3.27
N HIS A 153 -15.68 -6.72 3.81
CA HIS A 153 -14.52 -7.43 4.35
C HIS A 153 -14.43 -7.41 5.88
N GLN A 154 -15.47 -6.92 6.55
CA GLN A 154 -15.74 -6.88 8.01
C GLN A 154 -14.86 -5.94 8.86
N TYR A 155 -13.59 -5.76 8.52
CA TYR A 155 -12.63 -4.95 9.28
C TYR A 155 -11.49 -4.46 8.39
N LEU A 156 -10.68 -3.50 8.87
CA LEU A 156 -9.38 -3.14 8.28
C LEU A 156 -8.23 -3.86 9.00
N ASN A 157 -7.23 -4.32 8.25
CA ASN A 157 -6.03 -4.92 8.85
C ASN A 157 -4.97 -3.85 9.19
N GLU A 158 -3.88 -4.26 9.81
CA GLU A 158 -2.81 -3.34 10.26
C GLU A 158 -2.13 -2.61 9.10
N ASP A 159 -1.82 -3.31 8.00
CA ASP A 159 -1.18 -2.70 6.82
C ASP A 159 -2.10 -1.63 6.18
N GLU A 160 -3.40 -1.93 6.05
CA GLU A 160 -4.39 -0.99 5.51
C GLU A 160 -4.56 0.25 6.39
N ILE A 161 -4.49 0.10 7.72
CA ILE A 161 -4.53 1.22 8.65
C ILE A 161 -3.22 2.03 8.56
N SER A 162 -2.08 1.36 8.43
CA SER A 162 -0.78 2.01 8.23
C SER A 162 -0.80 2.92 7.01
N GLU A 163 -1.37 2.49 5.88
CA GLU A 163 -1.46 3.33 4.67
C GLU A 163 -2.31 4.60 4.89
N ILE A 164 -3.35 4.54 5.74
CA ILE A 164 -4.14 5.72 6.10
C ILE A 164 -3.29 6.67 6.98
N GLN A 165 -2.48 6.11 7.88
CA GLN A 165 -1.57 6.88 8.72
C GLN A 165 -0.48 7.57 7.90
N ASP A 166 0.16 6.85 6.98
CA ASP A 166 1.16 7.39 6.06
C ASP A 166 0.56 8.53 5.21
N THR A 167 -0.69 8.38 4.76
CA THR A 167 -1.43 9.45 4.08
C THR A 167 -1.61 10.68 5.00
N GLY A 168 -1.85 10.46 6.29
CA GLY A 168 -1.93 11.53 7.29
C GLY A 168 -0.62 12.31 7.43
N GLU A 169 0.51 11.61 7.50
CA GLU A 169 1.85 12.20 7.57
C GLU A 169 2.17 13.03 6.31
N ASP A 170 1.83 12.51 5.13
CA ASP A 170 1.98 13.23 3.85
C ASP A 170 1.17 14.53 3.82
N ILE A 171 -0.06 14.51 4.34
CA ILE A 171 -0.90 15.71 4.41
C ILE A 171 -0.32 16.71 5.39
N GLU A 172 0.15 16.27 6.56
CA GLU A 172 0.77 17.15 7.56
C GLU A 172 2.00 17.84 6.97
N SER A 173 2.87 17.10 6.27
CA SER A 173 4.00 17.66 5.53
C SER A 173 3.55 18.69 4.49
N ASN A 174 2.49 18.40 3.72
CA ASN A 174 1.94 19.35 2.75
C ASN A 174 1.37 20.62 3.42
N VAL A 175 0.72 20.51 4.58
CA VAL A 175 0.23 21.66 5.36
C VAL A 175 1.41 22.53 5.82
N GLN A 176 2.52 21.93 6.24
CA GLN A 176 3.72 22.65 6.62
C GLN A 176 4.37 23.39 5.44
N ASP A 177 4.44 22.75 4.27
CA ASP A 177 4.92 23.36 3.03
C ASP A 177 4.04 24.54 2.61
N LEU A 178 2.72 24.37 2.64
CA LEU A 178 1.75 25.42 2.31
C LEU A 178 1.82 26.60 3.29
N THR A 179 2.00 26.31 4.58
CA THR A 179 2.18 27.33 5.62
C THR A 179 3.44 28.16 5.36
N SER A 180 4.56 27.49 5.04
CA SER A 180 5.83 28.16 4.70
C SER A 180 5.68 29.03 3.46
N SER A 181 5.06 28.48 2.41
CA SER A 181 4.76 29.18 1.16
C SER A 181 3.84 30.40 1.38
N LEU A 182 2.81 30.29 2.22
CA LEU A 182 1.95 31.42 2.56
C LEU A 182 2.75 32.51 3.32
N GLY A 183 3.62 32.10 4.25
CA GLY A 183 4.50 33.02 4.98
C GLY A 183 5.45 33.80 4.05
N GLU A 184 6.02 33.16 3.03
CA GLU A 184 6.84 33.83 2.01
C GLU A 184 6.03 34.83 1.17
N ALA A 185 4.80 34.47 0.80
CA ALA A 185 3.91 35.37 0.06
C ALA A 185 3.56 36.63 0.88
N HIS A 186 3.30 36.47 2.18
CA HIS A 186 3.09 37.61 3.08
C HIS A 186 4.32 38.51 3.17
N LYS A 187 5.52 37.94 3.36
CA LYS A 187 6.78 38.72 3.38
C LYS A 187 7.00 39.49 2.07
N SER A 188 6.68 38.88 0.93
CA SER A 188 6.78 39.56 -0.36
C SER A 188 5.80 40.73 -0.48
N LEU A 189 4.55 40.54 -0.04
CA LEU A 189 3.53 41.59 -0.02
C LEU A 189 3.93 42.75 0.90
N GLU A 190 4.43 42.45 2.10
CA GLU A 190 4.97 43.44 3.04
C GLU A 190 6.14 44.21 2.44
N GLY A 191 7.05 43.53 1.74
CA GLY A 191 8.16 44.16 1.02
C GLY A 191 7.69 45.17 -0.03
N ILE A 192 6.66 44.81 -0.82
CA ILE A 192 6.06 45.72 -1.81
C ILE A 192 5.43 46.93 -1.12
N ASN A 193 4.66 46.72 -0.05
CA ASN A 193 4.04 47.80 0.72
C ASN A 193 5.09 48.74 1.35
N PHE A 194 6.19 48.18 1.85
CA PHE A 194 7.31 48.97 2.36
C PHE A 194 7.92 49.84 1.27
N SER A 195 8.21 49.28 0.09
CA SER A 195 8.72 50.05 -1.05
C SER A 195 7.76 51.14 -1.54
N LEU A 196 6.44 50.90 -1.49
CA LEU A 196 5.42 51.90 -1.84
C LEU A 196 5.36 53.07 -0.86
N SER A 197 5.92 52.92 0.35
CA SER A 197 5.95 53.95 1.37
C SER A 197 7.11 54.95 1.20
N ASP A 198 8.05 54.69 0.28
CA ASP A 198 9.17 55.58 0.00
C ASP A 198 8.70 56.88 -0.67
N PRO A 199 8.89 58.07 -0.04
CA PRO A 199 8.51 59.34 -0.65
C PRO A 199 9.34 59.72 -1.88
N GLY A 200 10.51 59.11 -2.08
CA GLY A 200 11.39 59.34 -3.24
C GLY A 200 11.02 58.53 -4.49
N LEU A 201 9.98 57.70 -4.42
CA LEU A 201 9.61 56.77 -5.47
C LEU A 201 9.07 57.50 -6.73
N LEU A 202 9.63 57.18 -7.89
CA LEU A 202 9.16 57.72 -9.18
C LEU A 202 7.75 57.21 -9.51
N LEU A 203 6.93 58.05 -10.17
CA LEU A 203 5.54 57.71 -10.52
C LEU A 203 5.42 56.38 -11.27
N ARG A 204 6.30 56.14 -12.24
CA ARG A 204 6.32 54.91 -13.04
C ARG A 204 6.62 53.67 -12.20
N ASP A 205 7.55 53.78 -11.25
CA ASP A 205 7.92 52.67 -10.37
C ASP A 205 6.81 52.41 -9.36
N ARG A 206 6.12 53.46 -8.91
CA ARG A 206 4.93 53.36 -8.07
C ARG A 206 3.80 52.60 -8.76
N GLU A 207 3.44 52.96 -9.99
CA GLU A 207 2.41 52.25 -10.76
C GLU A 207 2.75 50.77 -10.95
N LYS A 208 4.03 50.46 -11.22
CA LYS A 208 4.52 49.09 -11.31
C LYS A 208 4.37 48.32 -9.98
N LEU A 209 4.77 48.94 -8.87
CA LEU A 209 4.65 48.33 -7.54
C LEU A 209 3.18 48.15 -7.12
N GLU A 210 2.29 49.07 -7.48
CA GLU A 210 0.85 48.94 -7.23
C GLU A 210 0.25 47.74 -8.01
N MET A 211 0.64 47.53 -9.27
CA MET A 211 0.25 46.33 -10.02
C MET A 211 0.80 45.04 -9.40
N GLN A 212 2.05 45.05 -8.94
CA GLN A 212 2.66 43.93 -8.24
C GLN A 212 1.94 43.64 -6.91
N LEU A 213 1.54 44.68 -6.18
CA LEU A 213 0.78 44.55 -4.94
C LEU A 213 -0.56 43.86 -5.18
N GLN A 214 -1.31 44.27 -6.20
CA GLN A 214 -2.59 43.62 -6.55
C GLN A 214 -2.39 42.13 -6.87
N SER A 215 -1.33 41.81 -7.64
CA SER A 215 -0.98 40.43 -7.97
C SER A 215 -0.61 39.62 -6.71
N ALA A 216 0.17 40.21 -5.80
CA ALA A 216 0.57 39.59 -4.54
C ALA A 216 -0.63 39.34 -3.61
N ILE A 217 -1.57 40.28 -3.54
CA ILE A 217 -2.81 40.12 -2.75
C ILE A 217 -3.62 38.92 -3.26
N VAL A 218 -3.79 38.79 -4.58
CA VAL A 218 -4.51 37.65 -5.17
C VAL A 218 -3.78 36.33 -4.88
N LEU A 219 -2.44 36.33 -4.98
CA LEU A 219 -1.63 35.16 -4.66
C LEU A 219 -1.77 34.72 -3.20
N VAL A 220 -1.70 35.66 -2.25
CA VAL A 220 -1.88 35.39 -0.81
C VAL A 220 -3.25 34.80 -0.54
N LYS A 221 -4.32 35.40 -1.07
CA LYS A 221 -5.69 34.87 -0.91
C LYS A 221 -5.84 33.45 -1.49
N SER A 222 -5.24 33.19 -2.64
CA SER A 222 -5.24 31.87 -3.26
C SER A 222 -4.52 30.84 -2.38
N ARG A 223 -3.31 31.16 -1.89
CA ARG A 223 -2.55 30.29 -0.99
C ARG A 223 -3.26 30.04 0.34
N GLN A 224 -3.89 31.06 0.91
CA GLN A 224 -4.68 30.93 2.13
C GLN A 224 -5.86 29.96 1.92
N SER A 225 -6.60 30.10 0.82
CA SER A 225 -7.68 29.17 0.48
C SER A 225 -7.17 27.73 0.36
N ILE A 226 -6.03 27.50 -0.31
CA ILE A 226 -5.45 26.16 -0.45
C ILE A 226 -5.05 25.59 0.91
N LEU A 227 -4.43 26.40 1.77
CA LEU A 227 -4.07 26.00 3.13
C LEU A 227 -5.30 25.64 3.97
N ASP A 228 -6.37 26.44 3.90
CA ASP A 228 -7.61 26.17 4.63
C ASP A 228 -8.22 24.82 4.23
N HIS A 229 -8.18 24.47 2.94
CA HIS A 229 -8.63 23.16 2.47
C HIS A 229 -7.72 22.03 2.98
N ALA A 230 -6.39 22.19 2.90
CA ALA A 230 -5.44 21.19 3.38
C ALA A 230 -5.57 20.92 4.89
N ILE A 231 -5.86 21.96 5.69
CA ILE A 231 -6.12 21.81 7.13
C ILE A 231 -7.41 21.02 7.38
N GLN A 232 -8.48 21.28 6.62
CA GLN A 232 -9.72 20.52 6.72
C GLN A 232 -9.51 19.05 6.37
N ASP A 233 -8.75 18.78 5.31
CA ASP A 233 -8.41 17.44 4.86
C ASP A 233 -7.55 16.70 5.90
N SER A 234 -6.56 17.38 6.47
CA SER A 234 -5.74 16.86 7.59
C SER A 234 -6.60 16.46 8.78
N GLY A 235 -7.49 17.37 9.23
CA GLY A 235 -8.40 17.08 10.34
C GLY A 235 -9.36 15.93 10.05
N PHE A 236 -9.82 15.82 8.79
CA PHE A 236 -10.67 14.72 8.36
C PHE A 236 -9.95 13.37 8.38
N VAL A 237 -8.73 13.30 7.83
CA VAL A 237 -7.93 12.06 7.81
C VAL A 237 -7.52 11.65 9.22
N ALA A 238 -7.16 12.60 10.09
CA ALA A 238 -6.89 12.32 11.50
C ALA A 238 -8.10 11.69 12.21
N ALA A 239 -9.30 12.19 11.95
CA ALA A 239 -10.53 11.61 12.50
C ALA A 239 -10.81 10.20 11.92
N LEU A 240 -10.48 9.96 10.65
CA LEU A 240 -10.60 8.66 9.99
C LEU A 240 -9.68 7.63 10.64
N ILE A 241 -8.41 7.99 10.87
CA ILE A 241 -7.41 7.15 11.55
C ILE A 241 -7.91 6.76 12.93
N ASP A 242 -8.29 7.75 13.76
CA ASP A 242 -8.79 7.51 15.12
C ASP A 242 -10.01 6.59 15.13
N HIS A 243 -10.94 6.77 14.19
CA HIS A 243 -12.12 5.92 14.06
C HIS A 243 -11.77 4.45 13.82
N TYR A 244 -10.93 4.16 12.82
CA TYR A 244 -10.62 2.77 12.47
C TYR A 244 -9.64 2.11 13.44
N GLN A 245 -8.75 2.87 14.09
CA GLN A 245 -7.95 2.35 15.20
C GLN A 245 -8.83 1.89 16.37
N LYS A 246 -9.84 2.68 16.75
CA LYS A 246 -10.80 2.29 17.80
C LYS A 246 -11.58 1.04 17.43
N LEU A 247 -11.96 0.88 16.16
CA LEU A 247 -12.61 -0.32 15.68
C LEU A 247 -11.68 -1.53 15.72
N LEU A 248 -10.42 -1.39 15.32
CA LEU A 248 -9.42 -2.46 15.37
C LEU A 248 -9.24 -2.99 16.80
N VAL A 249 -9.08 -2.09 17.78
CA VAL A 249 -8.96 -2.46 19.21
C VAL A 249 -10.22 -3.19 19.70
N LYS A 250 -11.41 -2.76 19.28
CA LYS A 250 -12.66 -3.44 19.61
C LYS A 250 -12.69 -4.85 19.05
N HIS A 251 -12.27 -5.05 17.80
CA HIS A 251 -12.24 -6.38 17.17
C HIS A 251 -11.24 -7.32 17.85
N HIS A 252 -10.04 -6.85 18.20
CA HIS A 252 -9.06 -7.68 18.90
C HIS A 252 -9.42 -7.94 20.38
N GLY A 253 -10.09 -7.00 21.04
CA GLY A 253 -10.54 -7.15 22.43
C GLY A 253 -11.72 -8.11 22.63
N THR A 254 -12.42 -8.51 21.56
CA THR A 254 -13.62 -9.37 21.65
C THR A 254 -13.33 -10.85 21.35
N ARG A 255 -12.05 -11.29 21.33
CA ARG A 255 -11.75 -12.73 21.21
C ARG A 255 -12.14 -13.42 22.54
N PRO A 256 -13.15 -14.32 22.55
CA PRO A 256 -13.51 -15.01 23.79
C PRO A 256 -12.32 -15.85 24.25
N PRO A 257 -12.07 -15.96 25.56
CA PRO A 257 -11.03 -16.84 26.07
C PRO A 257 -11.31 -18.24 25.55
N SER A 258 -10.34 -18.81 24.84
CA SER A 258 -10.32 -20.22 24.47
C SER A 258 -10.74 -21.04 25.67
N SER A 259 -11.88 -21.72 25.57
CA SER A 259 -12.40 -22.59 26.61
C SER A 259 -11.27 -23.47 27.14
N PRO A 260 -11.06 -23.56 28.47
CA PRO A 260 -10.05 -24.45 29.00
C PRO A 260 -10.40 -25.87 28.56
N SER A 261 -9.45 -26.49 27.86
CA SER A 261 -9.48 -27.90 27.51
C SER A 261 -9.88 -28.71 28.74
N GLN A 262 -11.04 -29.36 28.69
CA GLN A 262 -11.43 -30.36 29.65
C GLN A 262 -10.55 -31.60 29.44
N ASP A 263 -9.33 -31.58 29.99
CA ASP A 263 -8.63 -32.80 30.36
C ASP A 263 -9.33 -33.37 31.60
N SER A 264 -10.31 -34.24 31.37
CA SER A 264 -10.90 -35.08 32.41
C SER A 264 -10.31 -36.48 32.32
N HIS A 265 -9.27 -36.68 33.12
CA HIS A 265 -8.95 -37.90 33.87
C HIS A 265 -9.61 -39.21 33.43
N GLN A 266 -8.85 -40.08 32.76
CA GLN A 266 -8.95 -41.53 32.98
C GLN A 266 -8.15 -41.88 34.23
N GLN A 267 -8.85 -42.16 35.32
CA GLN A 267 -8.28 -42.68 36.56
C GLN A 267 -8.36 -44.21 36.48
N GLN A 268 -7.21 -44.85 36.24
CA GLN A 268 -7.06 -46.29 36.21
C GLN A 268 -6.79 -46.78 37.64
N GLN A 269 -7.81 -47.36 38.26
CA GLN A 269 -7.74 -47.98 39.58
C GLN A 269 -7.25 -49.42 39.42
N VAL A 270 -6.07 -49.72 39.94
CA VAL A 270 -5.50 -51.08 40.03
C VAL A 270 -5.42 -51.44 41.52
N ASP A 271 -6.29 -52.36 41.95
CA ASP A 271 -6.21 -53.00 43.26
C ASP A 271 -5.18 -54.15 43.23
N PRO A 272 -4.39 -54.35 44.31
CA PRO A 272 -3.64 -55.58 44.52
C PRO A 272 -4.11 -56.39 45.75
N ALA A 273 -3.84 -57.70 45.67
CA ALA A 273 -3.75 -58.70 46.75
C ALA A 273 -5.11 -59.30 47.21
N THR A 274 -5.30 -60.59 47.52
CA THR A 274 -4.46 -61.79 47.72
C THR A 274 -5.43 -63.00 47.63
N PRO A 275 -4.95 -64.26 47.54
CA PRO A 275 -5.50 -65.20 48.52
C PRO A 275 -4.40 -65.98 49.25
N SER A 276 -4.54 -65.97 50.58
CA SER A 276 -3.84 -66.83 51.51
C SER A 276 -4.54 -68.18 51.57
N SER A 277 -3.72 -69.23 51.64
CA SER A 277 -4.07 -70.63 51.83
C SER A 277 -4.75 -70.94 53.17
N VAL A 278 -5.09 -72.23 53.32
CA VAL A 278 -5.60 -73.00 54.48
C VAL A 278 -7.12 -73.19 54.38
N GLU A 279 -7.70 -74.39 54.25
CA GLU A 279 -7.35 -75.73 54.73
C GLU A 279 -7.85 -76.82 53.77
#